data_AF-A0A661T9P6-F1
#
_entry.id   AF-A0A661T9P6-F1
#
_cell.length_a   1.000
_cell.length_b   1.000
_cell.length_c   1.000
_cell.angle_alpha   90.00
_cell.angle_beta   90.00
_cell.angle_gamma   90.00
#
_symmetry.space_group_name_H-M   'P 1'
#
loop_
_entity.id
_entity.type
_entity.pdbx_description
1 polymer ?
#
loop_
_entity_poly.entity_id
_entity_poly.type
_entity_poly.pdbx_seq_one_letter_code
_entity_poly.pdbx_strand_id
1 'polypeptide(L)'
;MVSKKKRAKREDPLDQLIKSADPVTLGTLIKILAGENPEIRRECFEFLKEHVPLTPAEDGVSMGESTIALWMELEPDLWELNEYGGGDYGLVDHVGDLLYELCEKLQKNKIPAGYREELLDKVL
;
A
#
# COMPACT_ATOMS: atom_id res chain seq x y z
N MET A 1 23.96 27.81 -41.83
CA MET A 1 23.43 27.73 -40.45
C MET A 1 22.28 26.74 -40.45
N VAL A 2 22.46 25.53 -39.91
CA VAL A 2 21.40 24.52 -39.85
C VAL A 2 20.61 24.74 -38.56
N SER A 3 19.36 25.20 -38.70
CA SER A 3 18.45 25.37 -37.57
C SER A 3 18.15 24.02 -36.91
N LYS A 4 18.65 23.83 -35.68
CA LYS A 4 18.22 22.74 -34.80
C LYS A 4 16.76 22.97 -34.40
N LYS A 5 15.82 22.34 -35.10
CA LYS A 5 14.43 22.23 -34.63
C LYS A 5 14.44 21.44 -33.31
N LYS A 6 14.07 22.09 -32.21
CA LYS A 6 13.74 21.40 -30.94
C LYS A 6 12.60 20.44 -31.23
N ARG A 7 12.84 19.13 -31.15
CA ARG A 7 11.77 18.12 -31.17
C ARG A 7 10.92 18.36 -29.92
N ALA A 8 9.65 18.70 -30.09
CA ALA A 8 8.70 18.73 -28.99
C ALA A 8 8.66 17.33 -28.37
N LYS A 9 8.83 17.23 -27.04
CA LYS A 9 8.60 15.98 -26.31
C LYS A 9 7.14 15.60 -26.60
N ARG A 10 6.94 14.49 -27.31
CA ARG A 10 5.60 13.94 -27.52
C ARG A 10 5.13 13.54 -26.12
N GLU A 11 4.02 14.11 -25.66
CA GLU A 11 3.41 13.65 -24.41
C GLU A 11 3.09 12.17 -24.54
N ASP A 12 3.28 11.45 -23.43
CA ASP A 12 2.94 10.03 -23.39
C ASP A 12 1.43 9.86 -23.61
N PRO A 13 0.98 8.96 -24.50
CA PRO A 13 -0.44 8.73 -24.74
C PRO A 13 -1.22 8.35 -23.47
N LEU A 14 -0.57 7.69 -22.51
CA LEU A 14 -1.17 7.36 -21.22
C LEU A 14 -1.38 8.62 -20.37
N ASP A 15 -0.40 9.52 -20.32
CA ASP A 15 -0.54 10.80 -19.61
C ASP A 15 -1.73 11.61 -20.14
N GLN A 16 -1.97 11.56 -21.45
CA GLN A 16 -3.10 12.25 -22.06
C GLN A 16 -4.44 11.63 -21.66
N LEU A 17 -4.51 10.30 -21.57
CA LEU A 17 -5.70 9.59 -21.09
C LEU A 17 -5.96 9.88 -19.61
N ILE A 18 -4.93 9.87 -18.77
CA ILE A 18 -5.04 10.18 -17.34
C ILE A 18 -5.57 11.60 -17.14
N LYS A 19 -5.03 12.59 -17.88
CA LYS A 19 -5.49 13.99 -17.81
C LYS A 19 -6.94 14.18 -18.27
N SER A 20 -7.41 13.33 -19.18
CA SER A 20 -8.74 13.44 -19.77
C SER A 20 -9.79 12.60 -19.03
N ALA A 21 -9.37 11.63 -18.23
CA ALA A 21 -10.26 10.75 -17.48
C ALA A 21 -10.93 11.48 -16.32
N ASP A 22 -12.19 11.17 -16.07
CA ASP A 22 -12.91 11.66 -14.90
C ASP A 22 -12.52 10.86 -13.63
N PRO A 23 -12.77 11.42 -12.43
CA PRO A 23 -12.42 10.76 -11.17
C PRO A 23 -13.05 9.37 -10.98
N VAL A 24 -14.23 9.12 -11.54
CA VAL A 24 -14.92 7.81 -11.41
C VAL A 24 -14.19 6.76 -12.23
N THR A 25 -13.78 7.11 -13.45
CA THR A 25 -12.98 6.23 -14.32
C THR A 25 -11.63 5.90 -13.68
N LEU A 26 -10.91 6.90 -13.15
CA LEU A 26 -9.63 6.67 -12.45
C LEU A 26 -9.81 5.84 -11.18
N GLY A 27 -10.84 6.11 -10.39
CA GLY A 27 -11.16 5.33 -9.19
C GLY A 27 -11.51 3.86 -9.51
N THR A 28 -12.16 3.62 -10.65
CA THR A 28 -12.47 2.25 -11.11
C THR A 28 -11.19 1.51 -11.49
N LEU A 29 -10.28 2.15 -12.23
CA LEU A 29 -9.00 1.56 -12.59
C LEU A 29 -8.18 1.18 -11.35
N ILE A 30 -8.07 2.09 -10.37
CA ILE A 30 -7.35 1.84 -9.11
C ILE A 30 -7.94 0.63 -8.38
N LYS A 31 -9.27 0.53 -8.28
CA LYS A 31 -9.93 -0.60 -7.61
C LYS A 31 -9.68 -1.94 -8.31
N ILE A 32 -9.61 -1.95 -9.64
CA ILE A 32 -9.29 -3.17 -10.41
C ILE A 32 -7.85 -3.59 -10.10
N LEU A 33 -6.89 -2.67 -10.22
CA LEU A 33 -5.47 -2.95 -9.99
C LEU A 33 -5.19 -3.39 -8.55
N ALA A 34 -5.79 -2.71 -7.57
CA ALA A 34 -5.68 -3.04 -6.15
C ALA A 34 -6.43 -4.32 -5.76
N GLY A 35 -7.43 -4.73 -6.53
CA GLY A 35 -8.19 -5.95 -6.25
C GLY A 35 -7.41 -7.22 -6.58
N GLU A 36 -6.54 -7.16 -7.58
CA GLU A 36 -5.75 -8.31 -8.05
C GLU A 36 -4.37 -8.41 -7.40
N ASN A 37 -3.87 -7.33 -6.81
CA ASN A 37 -2.52 -7.28 -6.24
C ASN A 37 -2.51 -6.55 -4.87
N PRO A 38 -2.24 -7.28 -3.76
CA PRO A 38 -2.14 -6.71 -2.42
C PRO A 38 -1.08 -5.60 -2.28
N GLU A 39 0.05 -5.71 -2.97
CA GLU A 39 1.12 -4.70 -2.95
C GLU A 39 0.62 -3.38 -3.55
N ILE A 40 -0.01 -3.44 -4.73
CA ILE A 40 -0.60 -2.27 -5.40
C ILE A 40 -1.71 -1.66 -4.55
N ARG A 41 -2.50 -2.49 -3.85
CA ARG A 41 -3.54 -2.01 -2.93
C ARG A 41 -2.94 -1.17 -1.82
N ARG A 42 -1.86 -1.64 -1.20
CA ARG A 42 -1.14 -0.91 -0.14
C ARG A 42 -0.56 0.40 -0.66
N GLU A 43 0.13 0.37 -1.80
CA GLU A 43 0.71 1.59 -2.41
C GLU A 43 -0.35 2.64 -2.74
N CYS A 44 -1.47 2.22 -3.35
CA CYS A 44 -2.58 3.12 -3.65
C CYS A 44 -3.16 3.74 -2.38
N PHE A 45 -3.29 2.95 -1.32
CA PHE A 45 -3.85 3.40 -0.06
C PHE A 45 -2.96 4.44 0.62
N GLU A 46 -1.66 4.17 0.75
CA GLU A 46 -0.69 5.11 1.34
C GLU A 46 -0.61 6.40 0.51
N PHE A 47 -0.51 6.30 -0.81
CA PHE A 47 -0.45 7.47 -1.68
C PHE A 47 -1.69 8.35 -1.55
N LEU A 48 -2.88 7.75 -1.57
CA LEU A 48 -4.14 8.50 -1.42
C LEU A 48 -4.27 9.13 -0.04
N LYS A 49 -3.82 8.44 1.01
CA LYS A 49 -3.80 8.96 2.38
C LYS A 49 -2.94 10.22 2.51
N GLU A 50 -1.78 10.26 1.86
CA GLU A 50 -0.90 11.43 1.87
C GLU A 50 -1.48 12.66 1.16
N HIS A 51 -2.37 12.44 0.18
CA HIS A 51 -2.86 13.49 -0.73
C HIS A 51 -4.31 13.90 -0.52
N VAL A 52 -5.09 13.12 0.24
CA VAL A 52 -6.49 13.42 0.57
C VAL A 52 -6.56 13.92 2.01
N PRO A 53 -7.15 15.10 2.27
CA PRO A 53 -7.33 15.58 3.63
C PRO A 53 -8.34 14.70 4.36
N LEU A 54 -7.85 13.87 5.26
CA LEU A 54 -8.68 13.04 6.14
C LEU A 54 -9.02 13.80 7.41
N THR A 55 -10.22 13.60 7.93
CA THR A 55 -10.51 13.99 9.32
C THR A 55 -9.71 13.11 10.29
N PRO A 56 -9.45 13.56 11.53
CA PRO A 56 -8.72 12.75 12.50
C PRO A 56 -9.34 11.37 12.79
N ALA A 57 -10.67 11.26 12.64
CA ALA A 57 -11.38 9.99 12.78
C ALA A 57 -11.11 9.06 11.59
N GLU A 58 -11.16 9.58 10.36
CA GLU A 58 -10.87 8.83 9.13
C GLU A 58 -9.38 8.45 9.04
N ASP A 59 -8.47 9.30 9.52
CA ASP A 59 -7.04 9.01 9.58
C ASP A 59 -6.75 7.86 10.58
N GLY A 60 -7.39 7.87 11.75
CA GLY A 60 -7.29 6.80 12.73
C GLY A 60 -7.81 5.46 12.20
N VAL A 61 -8.98 5.47 11.54
CA VAL A 61 -9.55 4.28 10.88
C VAL A 61 -8.63 3.78 9.78
N SER A 62 -8.20 4.67 8.88
CA SER A 62 -7.27 4.35 7.80
C SER A 62 -5.98 3.72 8.32
N MET A 63 -5.42 4.24 9.41
CA MET A 63 -4.21 3.69 10.01
C MET A 63 -4.43 2.28 10.57
N GLY A 64 -5.56 2.07 11.26
CA GLY A 64 -5.96 0.77 11.77
C GLY A 64 -6.08 -0.27 10.66
N GLU A 65 -6.85 0.04 9.61
CA GLU A 65 -7.01 -0.83 8.45
C GLU A 65 -5.67 -1.17 7.77
N SER A 66 -4.79 -0.18 7.58
CA SER A 66 -3.46 -0.43 6.99
C SER A 66 -2.59 -1.36 7.84
N THR A 67 -2.75 -1.29 9.16
CA THR A 67 -1.99 -2.11 10.11
C THR A 67 -2.50 -3.55 10.10
N ILE A 68 -3.83 -3.73 10.07
CA ILE A 68 -4.45 -5.06 9.94
C ILE A 68 -4.11 -5.68 8.58
N ALA A 69 -4.12 -4.91 7.49
CA ALA A 69 -3.75 -5.39 6.18
C ALA A 69 -2.31 -5.92 6.14
N LEU A 70 -1.35 -5.19 6.71
CA LEU A 70 0.03 -5.65 6.83
C LEU A 70 0.17 -6.94 7.62
N TRP A 71 -0.59 -7.09 8.71
CA TRP A 71 -0.60 -8.34 9.46
C TRP A 71 -1.14 -9.51 8.63
N MET A 72 -2.19 -9.29 7.84
CA MET A 72 -2.75 -10.34 6.97
C MET A 72 -1.81 -10.76 5.84
N GLU A 73 -0.89 -9.89 5.42
CA GLU A 73 0.17 -10.20 4.46
C GLU A 73 1.31 -10.97 5.13
N LEU A 74 1.69 -10.56 6.33
CA LEU A 74 2.80 -11.12 7.10
C LEU A 74 2.52 -12.50 7.71
N GLU A 75 1.29 -12.75 8.18
CA GLU A 75 0.96 -13.95 8.96
C GLU A 75 1.18 -15.28 8.21
N PRO A 76 0.78 -15.43 6.93
CA PRO A 76 1.03 -16.66 6.18
C PRO A 76 2.51 -16.97 6.02
N ASP A 77 3.33 -15.94 5.79
CA ASP A 77 4.77 -16.09 5.59
C ASP A 77 5.48 -16.44 6.91
N LEU A 78 5.03 -15.85 8.03
CA LEU A 78 5.49 -16.24 9.36
C LEU A 78 5.13 -17.70 9.68
N TRP A 79 3.92 -18.12 9.32
CA TRP A 79 3.49 -19.50 9.48
C TRP A 79 4.39 -20.47 8.68
N GLU A 80 4.66 -20.16 7.42
CA GLU A 80 5.54 -20.97 6.55
C GLU A 80 6.95 -21.09 7.15
N LEU A 81 7.53 -19.97 7.60
CA LEU A 81 8.85 -19.96 8.25
C LEU A 81 8.85 -20.74 9.57
N ASN A 82 7.78 -20.68 10.36
CA ASN A 82 7.68 -21.39 11.63
C ASN A 82 7.48 -22.90 11.44
N GLU A 83 6.63 -23.32 10.51
CA GLU A 83 6.29 -24.72 10.27
C GLU A 83 7.41 -25.46 9.53
N TYR A 84 7.97 -24.83 8.49
CA TYR A 84 8.92 -25.48 7.57
C TYR A 84 10.37 -25.00 7.72
N GLY A 85 10.62 -23.97 8.54
CA GLY A 85 11.97 -23.46 8.83
C GLY A 85 12.60 -22.66 7.69
N GLY A 86 11.83 -22.39 6.64
CA GLY A 86 12.25 -21.67 5.44
C GLY A 86 11.16 -21.70 4.38
N GLY A 87 11.27 -20.82 3.39
CA GLY A 87 10.42 -20.84 2.19
C GLY A 87 11.21 -20.37 0.98
N ASP A 88 10.53 -19.83 -0.03
CA ASP A 88 11.16 -19.39 -1.26
C ASP A 88 12.31 -18.38 -1.03
N TYR A 89 13.25 -18.32 -1.96
CA TYR A 89 14.35 -17.36 -1.92
C TYR A 89 13.80 -15.92 -1.83
N GLY A 90 14.06 -15.26 -0.71
CA GLY A 90 13.58 -13.89 -0.43
C GLY A 90 12.44 -13.81 0.58
N LEU A 91 11.85 -14.94 1.00
CA LEU A 91 10.77 -14.94 2.01
C LEU A 91 11.21 -14.30 3.33
N VAL A 92 12.42 -14.62 3.80
CA VAL A 92 12.97 -14.07 5.05
C VAL A 92 13.17 -12.56 4.95
N ASP A 93 13.64 -12.07 3.80
CA ASP A 93 13.84 -10.63 3.58
C ASP A 93 12.49 -9.92 3.52
N HIS A 94 11.51 -10.49 2.80
CA HIS A 94 10.15 -9.96 2.71
C HIS A 94 9.46 -9.88 4.08
N VAL A 95 9.51 -10.95 4.88
CA VAL A 95 9.02 -10.97 6.26
C VAL A 95 9.72 -9.90 7.11
N GLY A 96 11.03 -9.73 6.93
CA GLY A 96 11.80 -8.69 7.61
C GLY A 96 11.30 -7.27 7.29
N ASP A 97 11.06 -6.99 6.02
CA ASP A 97 10.54 -5.71 5.55
C ASP A 97 9.13 -5.43 6.10
N LEU A 98 8.24 -6.42 6.06
CA LEU A 98 6.87 -6.29 6.58
C LEU A 98 6.86 -6.10 8.10
N LEU A 99 7.69 -6.82 8.85
CA LEU A 99 7.85 -6.64 10.29
C LEU A 99 8.37 -5.24 10.65
N TYR A 100 9.35 -4.74 9.89
CA TYR A 100 9.89 -3.40 10.07
C TYR A 100 8.81 -2.34 9.84
N GLU A 101 8.04 -2.46 8.75
CA GLU A 101 6.96 -1.53 8.43
C GLU A 101 5.83 -1.55 9.45
N LEU A 102 5.45 -2.74 9.93
CA LEU A 102 4.46 -2.90 10.99
C LEU A 102 4.92 -2.22 12.28
N CYS A 103 6.19 -2.42 12.66
CA CYS A 103 6.79 -1.79 13.84
C CYS A 103 6.79 -0.25 13.72
N GLU A 104 7.22 0.28 12.58
CA GLU A 104 7.23 1.72 12.30
C GLU A 104 5.82 2.32 12.38
N LYS A 105 4.81 1.64 11.82
CA LYS A 105 3.41 2.09 11.89
C LYS A 105 2.87 2.09 13.31
N LEU A 106 3.16 1.04 14.10
CA LEU A 106 2.73 0.95 15.49
C LEU A 106 3.39 2.01 16.38
N GLN A 107 4.65 2.38 16.11
CA GLN A 107 5.38 3.36 16.91
C GLN A 107 5.00 4.81 16.58
N LYS A 108 4.82 5.13 15.29
CA LYS A 108 4.64 6.51 14.84
C LYS A 108 3.20 7.00 14.94
N ASN A 109 2.23 6.10 15.02
CA ASN A 109 0.84 6.45 14.80
C ASN A 109 -0.08 6.14 15.99
N LYS A 110 -1.07 7.00 16.20
CA LYS A 110 -2.17 6.73 17.14
C LYS A 110 -3.20 5.82 16.49
N ILE A 111 -2.96 4.52 16.58
CA ILE A 111 -3.92 3.50 16.15
C ILE A 111 -5.07 3.43 17.18
N PRO A 112 -6.35 3.48 16.75
CA PRO A 112 -7.48 3.36 17.66
C PRO A 112 -7.44 2.06 18.48
N ALA A 113 -8.05 2.08 19.67
CA ALA A 113 -8.01 0.92 20.58
C ALA A 113 -8.57 -0.37 19.96
N GLY A 114 -9.71 -0.29 19.27
CA GLY A 114 -10.32 -1.48 18.66
C GLY A 114 -9.42 -2.21 17.66
N TYR A 115 -8.67 -1.47 16.83
CA TYR A 115 -7.71 -2.07 15.90
C TYR A 115 -6.49 -2.68 16.61
N ARG A 116 -6.06 -2.09 17.74
CA ARG A 116 -4.98 -2.66 18.55
C ARG A 116 -5.42 -3.95 19.25
N GLU A 117 -6.65 -3.97 19.75
CA GLU A 117 -7.27 -5.16 20.35
C GLU A 117 -7.42 -6.27 19.31
N GLU A 118 -7.94 -5.95 18.12
CA GLU A 118 -8.05 -6.92 17.02
C GLU A 118 -6.69 -7.48 16.61
N LEU A 119 -5.66 -6.63 16.50
CA LEU A 119 -4.32 -7.10 16.16
C LEU A 119 -3.77 -8.03 17.24
N LEU A 120 -3.97 -7.72 18.53
CA LEU A 120 -3.56 -8.59 19.64
C LEU A 120 -4.28 -9.94 19.61
N ASP A 121 -5.59 -9.95 19.34
CA ASP A 121 -6.39 -11.18 19.24
C ASP A 121 -5.95 -12.08 18.07
N LYS A 122 -5.33 -11.51 17.03
CA LYS A 122 -4.78 -12.29 15.90
C LYS A 122 -3.37 -12.83 16.16
N VAL A 123 -2.64 -12.24 17.09
CA VAL A 123 -1.23 -12.59 17.40
C VAL A 123 -1.12 -13.56 18.58
N LEU A 124 -2.06 -13.51 19.53
CA LEU A 124 -2.07 -14.30 20.77
C LEU A 124 -2.97 -15.54 20.66
#